data_AF-H9FJ64-F1
#
_entry.id   AF-H9FJ64-F1
#
_cell.length_a   1.000
_cell.length_b   1.000
_cell.length_c   1.000
_cell.angle_alpha   90.00
_cell.angle_beta   90.00
_cell.angle_gamma   90.00
#
_symmetry.space_group_name_H-M   'P 1'
#
loop_
_entity.id
_entity.type
_entity.pdbx_description
1 polymer ?
#
loop_
_entity_poly.entity_id
_entity_poly.type
_entity_poly.pdbx_seq_one_letter_code
_entity_poly.pdbx_strand_id
1 'polypeptide(L)'
;QTNRPVPVVYSLNTEFQLCNNEKVFLMDPNTSDMSLAEMDYKGAFSKGQILYGRVLWNPEQNLNSAYKLQLEKVYLCTGKDGYVPFFDPTGTIYNEGPQYGCIQPNKHLKHRFLLLDRNQPEVTDKYFHDVPFEAHFASELPDFHVVSSMPGVDGFTLKVDALYKVEAGHQWYLQVIYIIGPDTISGPRVQRSLTAPLRRNRRDLVEPSGRL
;
A
#
# COMPACT_ATOMS: atom_id res chain seq x y z
N GLN A 1 28.52 29.75 -13.15
CA GLN A 1 27.28 29.21 -13.75
C GLN A 1 26.94 27.95 -12.98
N THR A 2 25.75 27.85 -12.39
CA THR A 2 25.37 26.71 -11.52
C THR A 2 24.27 25.92 -12.23
N ASN A 3 24.61 24.78 -12.82
CA ASN A 3 23.60 23.86 -13.35
C ASN A 3 22.99 23.06 -12.20
N ARG A 4 21.67 23.04 -12.12
CA ARG A 4 20.98 22.07 -11.26
C ARG A 4 21.13 20.68 -11.92
N PRO A 5 21.58 19.65 -11.20
CA PRO A 5 21.61 18.30 -11.75
C PRO A 5 20.18 17.89 -12.15
N VAL A 6 20.05 17.27 -13.32
CA VAL A 6 18.77 16.73 -13.79
C VAL A 6 18.36 15.63 -12.79
N PRO A 7 17.17 15.70 -12.18
CA PRO A 7 16.72 14.67 -11.27
C PRO A 7 16.60 13.34 -12.02
N VAL A 8 17.19 12.29 -11.45
CA VAL A 8 17.01 10.92 -11.95
C VAL A 8 15.61 10.49 -11.53
N VAL A 9 14.72 10.32 -12.52
CA VAL A 9 13.39 9.77 -12.31
C VAL A 9 13.50 8.26 -12.45
N TYR A 10 13.33 7.53 -11.36
CA TYR A 10 13.19 6.08 -11.40
C TYR A 10 11.72 5.73 -11.61
N SER A 11 11.38 5.12 -12.75
CA SER A 11 10.09 4.45 -12.92
C SER A 11 10.21 3.03 -12.39
N LEU A 12 9.72 2.82 -11.17
CA LEU A 12 9.71 1.49 -10.57
C LEU A 12 8.54 0.67 -11.08
N ASN A 13 8.84 -0.49 -11.63
CA ASN A 13 7.85 -1.47 -12.01
C ASN A 13 7.51 -2.30 -10.78
N THR A 14 6.23 -2.39 -10.48
CA THR A 14 5.71 -3.21 -9.39
C THR A 14 4.80 -4.29 -9.95
N GLU A 15 4.78 -5.41 -9.28
CA GLU A 15 3.92 -6.54 -9.58
C GLU A 15 3.07 -6.87 -8.36
N PHE A 16 1.81 -7.18 -8.60
CA PHE A 16 0.88 -7.63 -7.57
C PHE A 16 0.59 -9.12 -7.78
N GLN A 17 0.86 -9.92 -6.76
CA GLN A 17 0.72 -11.36 -6.79
C GLN A 17 -0.25 -11.84 -5.70
N LEU A 18 -1.04 -12.85 -6.05
CA LEU A 18 -1.90 -13.59 -5.14
C LEU A 18 -1.42 -15.04 -5.04
N CYS A 19 -1.42 -15.61 -3.84
CA CYS A 19 -1.22 -17.04 -3.64
C CYS A 19 -2.17 -17.59 -2.56
N ASN A 20 -2.40 -18.90 -2.59
CA ASN A 20 -3.24 -19.62 -1.63
C ASN A 20 -2.42 -20.59 -0.76
N ASN A 21 -1.09 -20.50 -0.83
CA ASN A 21 -0.16 -21.39 -0.14
C ASN A 21 0.84 -20.56 0.66
N GLU A 22 0.82 -20.75 1.98
CA GLU A 22 1.69 -20.05 2.92
C GLU A 22 3.18 -20.18 2.59
N LYS A 23 3.63 -21.37 2.15
CA LYS A 23 5.05 -21.60 1.83
C LYS A 23 5.49 -20.78 0.62
N VAL A 24 4.60 -20.57 -0.35
CA VAL A 24 4.86 -19.72 -1.51
C VAL A 24 4.92 -18.25 -1.09
N PHE A 25 4.03 -17.84 -0.18
CA PHE A 25 4.03 -16.48 0.36
C PHE A 25 5.31 -16.15 1.13
N LEU A 26 5.84 -17.11 1.90
CA LEU A 26 7.07 -16.99 2.69
C LEU A 26 8.36 -17.12 1.85
N MET A 27 8.28 -17.48 0.57
CA MET A 27 9.43 -17.62 -0.31
C MET A 27 9.88 -16.25 -0.82
N ASP A 28 11.18 -15.94 -0.72
CA ASP A 28 11.76 -14.70 -1.25
C ASP A 28 11.75 -14.72 -2.79
N PRO A 29 10.92 -13.87 -3.44
CA PRO A 29 10.78 -13.86 -4.89
C PRO A 29 12.03 -13.36 -5.61
N ASN A 30 12.97 -12.71 -4.92
CA ASN A 30 14.20 -12.20 -5.51
C ASN A 30 15.27 -13.27 -5.67
N THR A 31 15.12 -14.41 -4.99
CA THR A 31 16.11 -15.50 -4.98
C THR A 31 15.58 -16.81 -5.55
N SER A 32 14.27 -16.90 -5.80
CA SER A 32 13.65 -18.08 -6.37
C SER A 32 13.93 -18.20 -7.87
N ASP A 33 14.32 -19.40 -8.32
CA ASP A 33 14.45 -19.72 -9.76
C ASP A 33 13.09 -19.76 -10.49
N MET A 34 11.98 -19.78 -9.74
CA MET A 34 10.61 -19.76 -10.26
C MET A 34 10.17 -18.34 -10.61
N SER A 35 9.50 -18.18 -11.75
CA SER A 35 8.99 -16.88 -12.14
C SER A 35 7.80 -16.43 -11.28
N LEU A 36 7.62 -15.12 -11.14
CA LEU A 36 6.47 -14.54 -10.43
C LEU A 36 5.14 -14.97 -11.04
N ALA A 37 5.09 -15.17 -12.35
CA ALA A 37 3.92 -15.68 -13.05
C ALA A 37 3.57 -17.13 -12.67
N GLU A 38 4.57 -17.96 -12.38
CA GLU A 38 4.39 -19.36 -11.92
C GLU A 38 3.93 -19.44 -10.46
N MET A 39 4.40 -18.52 -9.63
CA MET A 39 4.00 -18.43 -8.23
C MET A 39 2.60 -17.81 -8.03
N ASP A 40 2.08 -17.08 -9.03
CA ASP A 40 0.77 -16.45 -8.96
C ASP A 40 -0.37 -17.46 -9.12
N TYR A 41 -1.27 -17.50 -8.15
CA TYR A 41 -2.40 -18.40 -8.13
C TYR A 41 -3.49 -17.94 -9.11
N LYS A 42 -3.69 -18.73 -10.17
CA LYS A 42 -4.71 -18.46 -11.21
C LYS A 42 -6.05 -19.15 -10.97
N GLY A 43 -6.20 -19.91 -9.89
CA GLY A 43 -7.42 -20.65 -9.57
C GLY A 43 -8.44 -19.82 -8.80
N ALA A 44 -9.54 -20.47 -8.41
CA ALA A 44 -10.55 -19.88 -7.54
C ALA A 44 -10.28 -20.20 -6.07
N PHE A 45 -10.25 -19.18 -5.22
CA PHE A 45 -10.14 -19.36 -3.78
C PHE A 45 -11.40 -20.02 -3.22
N SER A 46 -11.26 -21.19 -2.61
CA SER A 46 -12.32 -21.97 -1.98
C SER A 46 -12.64 -21.46 -0.57
N LYS A 47 -13.87 -21.68 -0.11
CA LYS A 47 -14.29 -21.34 1.27
C LYS A 47 -13.34 -21.97 2.29
N GLY A 48 -12.96 -21.22 3.33
CA GLY A 48 -12.01 -21.63 4.35
C GLY A 48 -10.53 -21.41 3.98
N GLN A 49 -10.23 -20.96 2.77
CA GLN A 49 -8.86 -20.62 2.38
C GLN A 49 -8.46 -19.22 2.84
N ILE A 50 -7.15 -19.06 3.04
CA ILE A 50 -6.50 -17.77 3.21
C ILE A 50 -5.91 -17.36 1.86
N LEU A 51 -6.23 -16.14 1.45
CA LEU A 51 -5.59 -15.44 0.35
C LEU A 51 -4.40 -14.67 0.91
N TYR A 52 -3.27 -14.84 0.25
CA TYR A 52 -2.04 -14.11 0.54
C TYR A 52 -1.75 -13.18 -0.65
N GLY A 53 -1.70 -11.88 -0.40
CA GLY A 53 -1.38 -10.88 -1.41
C GLY A 53 -0.02 -10.25 -1.14
N ARG A 54 0.82 -10.11 -2.17
CA ARG A 54 2.08 -9.36 -2.05
C ARG A 54 2.27 -8.41 -3.22
N VAL A 55 2.83 -7.25 -2.92
CA VAL A 55 3.35 -6.32 -3.93
C VAL A 55 4.86 -6.36 -3.84
N LEU A 56 5.51 -6.44 -5.00
CA LEU A 56 6.94 -6.41 -5.11
C LEU A 56 7.36 -5.44 -6.22
N TRP A 57 8.54 -4.81 -6.12
CA TRP A 57 9.15 -4.14 -7.26
C TRP A 57 10.18 -5.03 -7.94
N ASN A 58 10.46 -4.77 -9.22
CA ASN A 58 11.48 -5.55 -9.94
C ASN A 58 12.89 -5.29 -9.34
N PRO A 59 13.58 -6.33 -8.83
CA PRO A 59 14.91 -6.20 -8.24
C PRO A 59 16.00 -5.74 -9.24
N GLU A 60 15.81 -5.91 -10.55
CA GLU A 60 16.72 -5.40 -11.59
C GLU A 60 16.80 -3.87 -11.60
N GLN A 61 15.80 -3.18 -11.02
CA GLN A 61 15.78 -1.72 -10.90
C GLN A 61 16.53 -1.20 -9.67
N ASN A 62 17.22 -2.10 -8.97
CA ASN A 62 18.25 -1.92 -7.93
C ASN A 62 18.24 -0.56 -7.21
N LEU A 63 17.28 -0.39 -6.31
CA LEU A 63 17.22 0.76 -5.39
C LEU A 63 18.17 0.62 -4.18
N ASN A 64 18.90 -0.49 -4.07
CA ASN A 64 19.58 -0.95 -2.84
C ASN A 64 18.63 -0.95 -1.62
N SER A 65 19.15 -1.22 -0.42
CA SER A 65 18.38 -1.14 0.84
C SER A 65 17.96 0.29 1.23
N ALA A 66 18.11 1.27 0.33
CA ALA A 66 17.80 2.67 0.64
C ALA A 66 16.29 2.94 0.64
N TYR A 67 15.50 2.14 -0.08
CA TYR A 67 14.06 2.29 -0.22
C TYR A 67 13.33 1.07 0.31
N LYS A 68 12.09 1.30 0.77
CA LYS A 68 11.15 0.28 1.23
C LYS A 68 9.84 0.41 0.47
N LEU A 69 9.25 -0.72 0.10
CA LEU A 69 7.88 -0.82 -0.36
C LEU A 69 6.98 -1.04 0.86
N GLN A 70 5.88 -0.30 0.95
CA GLN A 70 4.94 -0.43 2.05
C GLN A 70 3.51 -0.33 1.55
N LEU A 71 2.69 -1.34 1.85
CA LEU A 71 1.25 -1.30 1.57
C LEU A 71 0.59 -0.31 2.53
N GLU A 72 -0.20 0.60 1.98
CA GLU A 72 -0.97 1.60 2.73
C GLU A 72 -2.42 1.17 2.87
N LYS A 73 -3.04 0.68 1.78
CA LYS A 73 -4.45 0.30 1.77
C LYS A 73 -4.72 -0.92 0.91
N VAL A 74 -5.71 -1.72 1.31
CA VAL A 74 -6.24 -2.83 0.52
C VAL A 74 -7.75 -2.69 0.40
N TYR A 75 -8.23 -2.61 -0.83
CA TYR A 75 -9.64 -2.57 -1.18
C TYR A 75 -10.08 -3.89 -1.81
N LEU A 76 -11.34 -4.25 -1.55
CA LEU A 76 -12.01 -5.38 -2.19
C LEU A 76 -13.36 -4.92 -2.73
N CYS A 77 -13.65 -5.18 -3.99
CA CYS A 77 -14.94 -4.83 -4.56
C CYS A 77 -15.45 -5.85 -5.58
N THR A 78 -16.74 -5.76 -5.89
CA THR A 78 -17.37 -6.53 -6.97
C THR A 78 -18.34 -5.64 -7.73
N GLY A 79 -18.38 -5.78 -9.04
CA GLY A 79 -19.31 -5.07 -9.91
C GLY A 79 -20.71 -5.66 -9.88
N LYS A 80 -21.71 -4.86 -10.25
CA LYS A 80 -23.04 -5.35 -10.60
C LYS A 80 -23.11 -5.61 -12.11
N ASP A 81 -23.93 -6.56 -12.53
CA ASP A 81 -24.26 -6.81 -13.94
C ASP A 81 -23.02 -7.02 -14.85
N GLY A 82 -21.96 -7.66 -14.31
CA GLY A 82 -20.72 -7.94 -15.06
C GLY A 82 -19.74 -6.76 -15.15
N TYR A 83 -19.98 -5.66 -14.43
CA TYR A 83 -19.06 -4.52 -14.42
C TYR A 83 -17.67 -4.88 -13.86
N VAL A 84 -16.62 -4.48 -14.57
CA VAL A 84 -15.22 -4.63 -14.16
C VAL A 84 -14.68 -3.28 -13.66
N PRO A 85 -14.16 -3.20 -12.42
CA PRO A 85 -13.69 -1.94 -11.84
C PRO A 85 -12.28 -1.57 -12.32
N PHE A 86 -12.19 -0.86 -13.45
CA PHE A 86 -10.91 -0.40 -13.98
C PHE A 86 -10.34 0.80 -13.21
N PHE A 87 -9.01 0.89 -13.15
CA PHE A 87 -8.29 2.05 -12.66
C PHE A 87 -7.67 2.81 -13.83
N ASP A 88 -8.32 3.90 -14.22
CA ASP A 88 -7.91 4.83 -15.27
C ASP A 88 -8.15 6.26 -14.79
N PRO A 89 -7.28 6.80 -13.91
CA PRO A 89 -7.50 8.11 -13.30
C PRO A 89 -7.42 9.27 -14.31
N THR A 90 -6.78 9.07 -15.47
CA THR A 90 -6.73 10.07 -16.54
C THR A 90 -7.98 9.99 -17.42
N GLY A 91 -8.64 8.83 -17.47
CA GLY A 91 -9.82 8.57 -18.30
C GLY A 91 -9.50 8.44 -19.79
N THR A 92 -8.23 8.25 -20.13
CA THR A 92 -7.73 8.28 -21.52
C THR A 92 -7.54 6.88 -22.10
N ILE A 93 -7.56 5.83 -21.27
CA ILE A 93 -7.36 4.44 -21.75
C ILE A 93 -8.63 3.97 -22.45
N TYR A 94 -9.79 4.22 -21.82
CA TYR A 94 -11.09 3.80 -22.35
C TYR A 94 -11.93 4.95 -22.89
N ASN A 95 -11.48 6.21 -22.72
CA ASN A 95 -12.21 7.42 -23.11
C ASN A 95 -13.60 7.56 -22.44
N GLU A 96 -13.77 6.95 -21.27
CA GLU A 96 -15.00 6.99 -20.47
C GLU A 96 -14.91 7.99 -19.30
N GLY A 97 -13.86 8.80 -19.26
CA GLY A 97 -13.53 9.69 -18.14
C GLY A 97 -12.86 8.95 -16.96
N PRO A 98 -12.54 9.66 -15.88
CA PRO A 98 -11.75 9.11 -14.78
C PRO A 98 -12.44 7.91 -14.09
N GLN A 99 -11.73 6.78 -14.00
CA GLN A 99 -12.15 5.58 -13.27
C GLN A 99 -11.14 5.26 -12.16
N TYR A 100 -11.66 4.91 -10.98
CA TYR A 100 -10.84 4.72 -9.78
C TYR A 100 -10.94 3.30 -9.20
N GLY A 101 -11.40 2.33 -9.98
CA GLY A 101 -11.53 0.93 -9.56
C GLY A 101 -12.33 0.77 -8.27
N CYS A 102 -11.76 0.06 -7.30
CA CYS A 102 -12.34 -0.11 -5.96
C CYS A 102 -12.07 1.08 -5.02
N ILE A 103 -11.22 2.05 -5.39
CA ILE A 103 -10.83 3.14 -4.48
C ILE A 103 -12.00 4.08 -4.19
N GLN A 104 -12.81 4.41 -5.19
CA GLN A 104 -13.95 5.31 -5.03
C GLN A 104 -15.30 4.56 -5.05
N PRO A 105 -16.29 5.01 -4.27
CA PRO A 105 -17.67 4.56 -4.45
C PRO A 105 -18.14 4.82 -5.89
N ASN A 106 -18.81 3.84 -6.47
CA ASN A 106 -19.31 3.92 -7.84
C ASN A 106 -20.66 3.19 -7.92
N LYS A 107 -21.63 3.77 -8.64
CA LYS A 107 -22.96 3.19 -8.84
C LYS A 107 -22.94 1.81 -9.50
N HIS A 108 -21.87 1.45 -10.19
CA HIS A 108 -21.68 0.15 -10.85
C HIS A 108 -21.03 -0.91 -9.94
N LEU A 109 -20.59 -0.52 -8.74
CA LEU A 109 -20.15 -1.49 -7.73
C LEU A 109 -21.36 -1.99 -6.96
N LYS A 110 -21.40 -3.31 -6.73
CA LYS A 110 -22.40 -3.96 -5.88
C LYS A 110 -21.95 -3.97 -4.43
N HIS A 111 -20.69 -4.37 -4.19
CA HIS A 111 -20.05 -4.31 -2.88
C HIS A 111 -18.65 -3.70 -2.99
N ARG A 112 -18.26 -2.95 -1.96
CA ARG A 112 -16.94 -2.32 -1.86
C ARG A 112 -16.56 -2.28 -0.38
N PHE A 113 -15.37 -2.75 -0.08
CA PHE A 113 -14.80 -2.83 1.26
C PHE A 113 -13.40 -2.21 1.27
N LEU A 114 -13.11 -1.45 2.32
CA LEU A 114 -11.74 -1.07 2.70
C LEU A 114 -11.28 -2.09 3.75
N LEU A 115 -10.47 -3.06 3.35
CA LEU A 115 -10.05 -4.16 4.22
C LEU A 115 -8.92 -3.74 5.18
N LEU A 116 -7.97 -2.98 4.67
CA LEU A 116 -6.79 -2.53 5.41
C LEU A 116 -6.53 -1.06 5.11
N ASP A 117 -6.23 -0.28 6.14
CA ASP A 117 -5.72 1.10 6.05
C ASP A 117 -4.70 1.30 7.16
N ARG A 118 -3.43 1.49 6.76
CA ARG A 118 -2.32 1.60 7.72
C ARG A 118 -2.40 2.86 8.57
N ASN A 119 -3.03 3.93 8.07
CA ASN A 119 -3.13 5.21 8.79
C ASN A 119 -4.41 5.33 9.61
N GLN A 120 -5.49 4.64 9.20
CA GLN A 120 -6.82 4.72 9.83
C GLN A 120 -7.45 3.32 9.96
N PRO A 121 -6.86 2.39 10.75
CA PRO A 121 -7.36 1.01 10.88
C PRO A 121 -8.77 0.92 11.48
N GLU A 122 -9.28 1.98 12.10
CA GLU A 122 -10.62 2.07 12.65
C GLU A 122 -11.73 2.24 11.59
N VAL A 123 -11.39 2.70 10.38
CA VAL A 123 -12.37 2.96 9.30
C VAL A 123 -12.52 1.80 8.32
N THR A 124 -11.83 0.67 8.58
CA THR A 124 -11.85 -0.52 7.72
C THR A 124 -13.11 -1.37 7.95
N ASP A 125 -13.60 -1.98 6.89
CA ASP A 125 -14.67 -2.97 6.92
C ASP A 125 -14.14 -4.32 7.41
N LYS A 126 -14.53 -4.71 8.63
CA LYS A 126 -14.04 -5.94 9.29
C LYS A 126 -14.88 -7.18 9.01
N TYR A 127 -16.16 -6.98 8.69
CA TYR A 127 -17.15 -8.04 8.55
C TYR A 127 -18.02 -7.82 7.32
N PHE A 128 -18.52 -8.91 6.75
CA PHE A 128 -19.58 -8.90 5.77
C PHE A 128 -20.56 -10.04 6.06
N HIS A 129 -21.84 -9.69 6.28
CA HIS A 129 -22.86 -10.63 6.78
C HIS A 129 -22.38 -11.46 7.99
N ASP A 130 -21.87 -10.76 9.00
CA ASP A 130 -21.36 -11.31 10.27
C ASP A 130 -20.19 -12.30 10.14
N VAL A 131 -19.55 -12.38 8.97
CA VAL A 131 -18.33 -13.16 8.78
C VAL A 131 -17.14 -12.22 8.67
N PRO A 132 -16.09 -12.40 9.49
CA PRO A 132 -14.92 -11.54 9.46
C PRO A 132 -14.08 -11.79 8.21
N PHE A 133 -13.46 -10.73 7.70
CA PHE A 133 -12.44 -10.85 6.66
C PHE A 133 -11.10 -11.36 7.21
N GLU A 134 -10.81 -11.12 8.50
CA GLU A 134 -9.51 -11.42 9.12
C GLU A 134 -8.33 -10.98 8.23
N ALA A 135 -8.43 -9.73 7.74
CA ALA A 135 -7.41 -9.13 6.92
C ALA A 135 -6.31 -8.53 7.81
N HIS A 136 -5.05 -8.78 7.46
CA HIS A 136 -3.89 -8.28 8.22
C HIS A 136 -2.74 -7.94 7.29
N PHE A 137 -1.98 -6.89 7.59
CA PHE A 137 -0.69 -6.70 6.95
C PHE A 137 0.28 -7.80 7.41
N ALA A 138 1.17 -8.25 6.53
CA ALA A 138 2.18 -9.26 6.89
C ALA A 138 3.06 -8.79 8.07
N SER A 139 3.34 -7.48 8.14
CA SER A 139 4.09 -6.85 9.23
C SER A 139 3.42 -6.91 10.60
N GLU A 140 2.14 -7.24 10.68
CA GLU A 140 1.38 -7.32 11.93
C GLU A 140 1.34 -8.74 12.51
N LEU A 141 1.73 -9.74 11.72
CA LEU A 141 1.65 -11.14 12.07
C LEU A 141 3.06 -11.72 12.25
N PRO A 142 3.43 -12.21 13.45
CA PRO A 142 4.77 -12.71 13.74
C PRO A 142 5.27 -13.75 12.73
N ASP A 143 4.38 -14.65 12.30
CA ASP A 143 4.69 -15.72 11.35
C ASP A 143 5.04 -15.19 9.94
N PHE A 144 4.65 -13.95 9.62
CA PHE A 144 4.87 -13.32 8.31
C PHE A 144 5.83 -12.13 8.33
N HIS A 145 6.49 -11.86 9.47
CA HIS A 145 7.50 -10.80 9.57
C HIS A 145 8.63 -10.93 8.53
N VAL A 146 8.96 -12.16 8.13
CA VAL A 146 9.98 -12.40 7.10
C VAL A 146 9.59 -11.77 5.75
N VAL A 147 8.30 -11.75 5.40
CA VAL A 147 7.83 -11.15 4.14
C VAL A 147 8.10 -9.65 4.12
N SER A 148 7.81 -8.94 5.22
CA SER A 148 8.08 -7.50 5.32
C SER A 148 9.56 -7.16 5.52
N SER A 149 10.42 -8.15 5.71
CA SER A 149 11.89 -7.99 5.75
C SER A 149 12.56 -8.19 4.38
N MET A 150 11.86 -8.78 3.42
CA MET A 150 12.35 -8.97 2.06
C MET A 150 12.47 -7.61 1.34
N PRO A 151 13.62 -7.30 0.74
CA PRO A 151 13.80 -6.04 0.01
C PRO A 151 12.77 -5.88 -1.11
N GLY A 152 12.10 -4.73 -1.14
CA GLY A 152 11.13 -4.40 -2.19
C GLY A 152 9.83 -5.17 -2.15
N VAL A 153 9.54 -5.91 -1.06
CA VAL A 153 8.32 -6.71 -0.90
C VAL A 153 7.58 -6.27 0.35
N ASP A 154 6.25 -6.20 0.25
CA ASP A 154 5.35 -6.16 1.40
C ASP A 154 4.04 -6.87 1.03
N GLY A 155 3.23 -7.23 2.02
CA GLY A 155 2.07 -8.09 1.78
C GLY A 155 0.99 -8.05 2.84
N PHE A 156 -0.05 -8.84 2.61
CA PHE A 156 -1.20 -8.98 3.49
C PHE A 156 -1.82 -10.36 3.37
N THR A 157 -2.65 -10.70 4.34
CA THR A 157 -3.48 -11.91 4.38
C THR A 157 -4.95 -11.54 4.44
N LEU A 158 -5.83 -12.44 3.97
CA LEU A 158 -7.28 -12.25 3.95
C LEU A 158 -7.98 -13.62 3.97
N LYS A 159 -8.96 -13.83 4.86
CA LYS A 159 -9.88 -14.98 4.75
C LYS A 159 -10.97 -14.69 3.73
N VAL A 160 -11.23 -15.66 2.85
CA VAL A 160 -12.21 -15.50 1.75
C VAL A 160 -13.65 -15.87 2.14
N ASP A 161 -13.87 -16.40 3.33
CA ASP A 161 -15.17 -16.92 3.80
C ASP A 161 -16.32 -15.91 3.69
N ALA A 162 -16.03 -14.64 3.95
CA ALA A 162 -17.00 -13.55 3.82
C ALA A 162 -17.56 -13.45 2.38
N LEU A 163 -16.75 -13.74 1.36
CA LEU A 163 -17.12 -13.65 -0.06
C LEU A 163 -18.13 -14.71 -0.50
N TYR A 164 -18.28 -15.77 0.30
CA TYR A 164 -19.24 -16.84 0.08
C TYR A 164 -20.63 -16.54 0.64
N LYS A 165 -20.86 -15.32 1.15
CA LYS A 165 -22.18 -14.88 1.66
C LYS A 165 -23.10 -14.31 0.59
N VAL A 166 -22.59 -14.01 -0.60
CA VAL A 166 -23.40 -13.58 -1.75
C VAL A 166 -23.73 -14.76 -2.65
N GLU A 167 -24.74 -14.59 -3.50
CA GLU A 167 -25.05 -15.52 -4.57
C GLU A 167 -23.83 -15.77 -5.47
N ALA A 168 -23.68 -17.00 -5.94
CA ALA A 168 -22.58 -17.39 -6.83
C ALA A 168 -22.59 -16.55 -8.13
N GLY A 169 -21.42 -16.44 -8.77
CA GLY A 169 -21.27 -15.78 -10.07
C GLY A 169 -20.69 -14.35 -10.02
N HIS A 170 -20.33 -13.84 -8.85
CA HIS A 170 -19.64 -12.55 -8.72
C HIS A 170 -18.13 -12.72 -8.81
N GLN A 171 -17.48 -11.91 -9.65
CA GLN A 171 -16.03 -11.76 -9.64
C GLN A 171 -15.61 -10.70 -8.63
N TRP A 172 -14.62 -11.02 -7.82
CA TRP A 172 -14.08 -10.15 -6.79
C TRP A 172 -12.73 -9.56 -7.24
N TYR A 173 -12.55 -8.27 -7.00
CA TYR A 173 -11.37 -7.52 -7.42
C TYR A 173 -10.67 -6.93 -6.21
N LEU A 174 -9.36 -7.15 -6.11
CA LEU A 174 -8.50 -6.54 -5.11
C LEU A 174 -7.77 -5.36 -5.72
N GLN A 175 -7.65 -4.28 -4.96
CA GLN A 175 -6.85 -3.12 -5.33
C GLN A 175 -6.01 -2.66 -4.15
N VAL A 176 -4.70 -2.61 -4.34
CA VAL A 176 -3.73 -2.27 -3.30
C VAL A 176 -3.15 -0.89 -3.59
N ILE A 177 -3.09 -0.04 -2.57
CA ILE A 177 -2.34 1.21 -2.59
C ILE A 177 -1.07 0.99 -1.78
N TYR A 178 0.07 1.33 -2.35
CA TYR A 178 1.37 1.22 -1.69
C TYR A 178 2.18 2.50 -1.90
N ILE A 179 3.21 2.66 -1.09
CA ILE A 179 4.23 3.71 -1.24
C ILE A 179 5.60 3.07 -1.39
N ILE A 180 6.45 3.75 -2.14
CA ILE A 180 7.88 3.43 -2.24
C ILE A 180 8.62 4.67 -1.78
N GLY A 181 9.44 4.53 -0.75
CA GLY A 181 10.18 5.65 -0.20
C GLY A 181 11.36 5.20 0.65
N PRO A 182 12.25 6.11 1.06
CA PRO A 182 13.38 5.76 1.89
C PRO A 182 12.98 5.03 3.18
N ASP A 183 13.78 4.06 3.60
CA ASP A 183 13.53 3.20 4.79
C ASP A 183 13.32 4.02 6.09
N THR A 184 13.82 5.26 6.11
CA THR A 184 13.66 6.23 7.20
C THR A 184 12.27 6.89 7.29
N ILE A 185 11.35 6.65 6.35
CA ILE A 185 10.00 7.25 6.34
C ILE A 185 9.07 6.67 7.42
N SER A 186 9.48 5.59 8.10
CA SER A 186 8.75 5.00 9.23
C SER A 186 8.59 5.93 10.47
N GLY A 187 8.91 7.23 10.37
CA GLY A 187 8.68 8.25 11.37
C GLY A 187 7.75 9.37 10.88
N PRO A 188 7.03 10.07 11.78
CA PRO A 188 6.10 11.13 11.40
C PRO A 188 6.80 12.18 10.53
N ARG A 189 6.18 12.50 9.40
CA ARG A 189 6.67 13.42 8.37
C ARG A 189 6.84 14.82 8.98
N VAL A 190 8.00 15.11 9.56
CA VAL A 190 8.29 16.44 10.10
C VAL A 190 8.35 17.42 8.94
N GLN A 191 7.32 18.27 8.83
CA GLN A 191 7.35 19.46 8.01
C GLN A 191 8.56 20.30 8.44
N ARG A 192 9.58 20.34 7.59
CA ARG A 192 10.77 21.15 7.83
C ARG A 192 10.50 22.61 7.43
N SER A 193 9.53 23.25 8.05
CA SER A 193 9.38 24.71 8.03
C SER A 193 10.18 25.29 9.20
N LEU A 194 11.49 25.44 8.99
CA LEU A 194 12.35 26.24 9.87
C LEU A 194 12.11 27.73 9.58
N THR A 195 11.04 28.31 10.13
CA THR A 195 11.06 29.73 10.48
C THR A 195 11.70 29.84 11.86
N ALA A 196 13.02 30.01 11.90
CA ALA A 196 13.70 30.38 13.13
C ALA A 196 13.19 31.76 13.57
N PRO A 197 12.59 31.93 14.77
CA PRO A 197 12.40 33.26 15.31
C PRO A 197 13.76 33.72 15.83
N LEU A 198 14.38 34.67 15.13
CA LEU A 198 15.51 35.44 15.64
C LEU A 198 15.08 36.12 16.95
N ARG A 199 15.47 35.54 18.09
CA ARG A 199 15.36 36.20 19.40
C ARG A 199 16.24 37.45 19.38
N ARG A 200 15.59 38.60 19.26
CA ARG A 200 16.22 39.92 19.39
C ARG A 200 16.54 40.14 20.88
N ASN A 201 17.82 40.05 21.25
CA ASN A 201 18.25 40.38 22.62
C ASN A 201 17.99 41.88 22.89
N ARG A 202 17.19 42.14 23.91
CA ARG A 202 16.92 43.44 24.53
C ARG A 202 18.23 43.90 25.18
N ARG A 203 18.78 45.04 24.77
CA ARG A 203 19.95 45.65 25.41
C ARG A 203 19.51 46.27 26.74
N ASP A 204 20.19 45.90 27.81
CA ASP A 204 20.01 46.49 29.14
C ASP A 204 20.49 47.95 29.16
N LEU A 205 19.68 48.78 29.81
CA LEU A 205 19.95 50.17 30.16
C LEU A 205 21.02 50.20 31.26
N VAL A 206 22.07 50.99 31.06
CA VAL A 206 23.04 51.36 32.11
C VAL A 206 22.88 52.85 32.41
N GLU A 207 22.49 53.15 33.64
CA GLU A 207 22.57 54.47 34.31
C GLU A 207 23.52 54.32 35.53
N PRO A 208 23.90 55.38 36.26
CA PRO A 208 24.16 56.77 35.89
C PRO A 208 25.56 57.23 36.38
N SER A 209 25.99 58.39 35.91
CA SER A 209 27.17 59.20 36.29
C SER A 209 27.87 58.92 37.64
N GLY A 210 29.20 58.78 37.60
CA GLY A 210 30.06 58.84 38.79
C GLY A 210 31.54 59.05 38.46
N ARG A 211 31.95 60.32 38.26
CA ARG A 211 33.33 60.78 38.55
C ARG A 211 33.22 62.09 39.34
N LEU A 212 34.07 62.17 40.36
CA LEU A 212 34.17 63.15 41.46
C LEU A 212 33.64 64.56 41.17
#